data_AF-A0A969HRK3-F1
#
_entry.id   AF-A0A969HRK3-F1
#
_cell.length_a   1.000
_cell.length_b   1.000
_cell.length_c   1.000
_cell.angle_alpha   90.00
_cell.angle_beta   90.00
_cell.angle_gamma   90.00
#
_symmetry.space_group_name_H-M   'P 1'
#
loop_
_entity.id
_entity.type
_entity.pdbx_description
1 polymer ?
#
loop_
_entity_poly.entity_id
_entity_poly.type
_entity_poly.pdbx_seq_one_letter_code
_entity_poly.pdbx_strand_id
1 'polypeptide(L)'
;MILLHLLKQSQYLFITLALMGLYACGSGGGESEEAGTEDTTQAEEVEKNLQQVLTKVPEPSEMPYQLKATGAEFSSKIPNSPDKAEMYKTTNNKAALNLGVYATDVGYVSVYEKVQNAIDYIQAVEELGDKLGISSALDPKLQERFKNNLSAIDSLTTIVDEALQQSDQYLKDNERNSIAALIFTGSFLEGLYISTQL
;
A
#
# COMPACT_ATOMS: atom_id res chain seq x y z
N MET A 1 2.88 -38.40 -23.65
CA MET A 1 4.20 -38.00 -24.20
C MET A 1 4.42 -36.48 -24.16
N ILE A 2 3.45 -35.65 -24.54
CA ILE A 2 3.55 -34.17 -24.50
C ILE A 2 3.65 -33.59 -23.07
N LEU A 3 2.88 -34.12 -22.12
CA LEU A 3 2.90 -33.66 -20.71
C LEU A 3 4.26 -33.87 -20.03
N LEU A 4 4.95 -34.97 -20.36
CA LEU A 4 6.29 -35.27 -19.85
C LEU A 4 7.34 -34.31 -20.41
N HIS A 5 7.13 -33.83 -21.65
CA HIS A 5 8.00 -32.86 -22.31
C HIS A 5 7.84 -31.47 -21.71
N LEU A 6 6.60 -31.07 -21.40
CA LEU A 6 6.27 -29.79 -20.75
C LEU A 6 6.80 -29.71 -19.32
N LEU A 7 6.70 -30.81 -18.56
CA LEU A 7 7.28 -30.89 -17.20
C LEU A 7 8.81 -30.79 -17.22
N LYS A 8 9.46 -31.44 -18.20
CA LYS A 8 10.91 -31.29 -18.38
C LYS A 8 11.30 -29.86 -18.76
N GLN A 9 10.58 -29.22 -19.68
CA GLN A 9 10.85 -27.83 -20.08
C GLN A 9 10.71 -26.85 -18.90
N SER A 10 9.67 -27.03 -18.07
CA SER A 10 9.48 -26.23 -16.86
C SER A 10 10.64 -26.41 -15.87
N GLN A 11 11.11 -27.65 -15.68
CA GLN A 11 12.28 -27.92 -14.83
C GLN A 11 13.57 -27.26 -15.35
N TYR A 12 13.80 -27.27 -16.67
CA TYR A 12 14.96 -26.56 -17.24
C TYR A 12 14.87 -25.04 -17.07
N LEU A 13 13.67 -24.46 -17.18
CA LEU A 13 13.42 -23.04 -16.97
C LEU A 13 13.74 -22.60 -15.52
N PHE A 14 13.34 -23.41 -14.53
CA PHE A 14 13.64 -23.16 -13.11
C PHE A 14 15.15 -23.27 -12.81
N ILE A 15 15.85 -24.22 -13.44
CA ILE A 15 17.30 -24.38 -13.26
C ILE A 15 18.08 -23.20 -13.87
N THR A 16 17.66 -22.70 -15.04
CA THR A 16 18.30 -21.53 -15.67
C THR A 16 18.08 -20.24 -14.85
N LEU A 17 16.91 -20.07 -14.23
CA LEU A 17 16.60 -18.91 -13.39
C LEU A 17 17.40 -18.95 -12.07
N ALA A 18 17.62 -20.13 -11.50
CA ALA A 18 18.42 -20.32 -10.29
C ALA A 18 19.92 -20.04 -10.52
N LEU A 19 20.45 -20.33 -11.71
CA LEU A 19 21.85 -20.07 -12.07
C LEU A 19 22.16 -18.58 -12.25
N MET A 20 21.19 -17.75 -12.64
CA MET A 20 21.36 -16.29 -12.70
C MET A 20 21.42 -15.64 -11.30
N GLY A 21 20.79 -16.26 -10.29
CA GLY A 21 20.83 -15.77 -8.91
C GLY A 21 22.21 -15.88 -8.22
N LEU A 22 23.08 -16.76 -8.71
CA LEU A 22 24.42 -16.98 -8.12
C LEU A 22 25.48 -15.96 -8.58
N TYR A 23 25.21 -15.19 -9.65
CA TYR A 23 26.10 -14.11 -10.09
C TYR A 23 25.80 -12.74 -9.46
N ALA A 24 24.69 -12.63 -8.71
CA ALA A 24 24.29 -11.37 -8.07
C ALA A 24 24.92 -11.15 -6.67
N CYS A 25 25.72 -12.09 -6.18
CA CYS A 25 26.41 -11.96 -4.90
C CYS A 25 27.89 -12.37 -5.02
N GLY A 26 28.65 -11.56 -5.75
CA GLY A 26 30.11 -11.58 -5.71
C GLY A 26 30.61 -10.50 -4.77
N SER A 27 31.01 -10.89 -3.56
CA SER A 27 31.77 -10.05 -2.62
C SER A 27 33.19 -9.82 -3.17
N GLY A 28 33.47 -8.63 -3.68
CA GLY A 28 34.82 -8.14 -3.95
C GLY A 28 35.18 -7.08 -2.91
N GLY A 29 36.12 -7.40 -2.01
CA GLY A 29 36.64 -6.45 -1.02
C GLY A 29 37.86 -5.69 -1.53
N GLY A 30 37.88 -4.38 -1.21
CA GLY A 30 39.08 -3.57 -0.99
C GLY A 30 39.48 -2.60 -2.10
N GLU A 31 39.09 -1.33 -1.98
CA GLU A 31 39.99 -0.18 -1.76
C GLU A 31 39.15 1.11 -1.54
N SER A 32 39.53 1.88 -0.54
CA SER A 32 38.95 3.18 -0.19
C SER A 32 39.58 4.29 -1.02
N GLU A 33 38.79 4.98 -1.83
CA GLU A 33 39.12 6.32 -2.36
C GLU A 33 37.92 7.26 -2.23
N GLU A 34 38.20 8.34 -1.48
CA GLU A 34 37.65 9.68 -1.43
C GLU A 34 36.15 9.96 -1.63
N ALA A 35 35.62 10.65 -0.61
CA ALA A 35 34.35 11.36 -0.63
C ALA A 35 34.27 12.34 -1.81
N GLY A 36 33.53 11.94 -2.85
CA GLY A 36 33.02 12.83 -3.88
C GLY A 36 31.66 13.37 -3.45
N THR A 37 31.57 14.69 -3.31
CA THR A 37 30.36 15.47 -3.06
C THR A 37 29.18 14.95 -3.89
N GLU A 38 28.18 14.34 -3.24
CA GLU A 38 26.92 13.96 -3.90
C GLU A 38 26.21 15.24 -4.38
N ASP A 39 26.09 15.31 -5.70
CA ASP A 39 25.57 16.43 -6.49
C ASP A 39 24.08 16.63 -6.22
N THR A 40 23.75 17.64 -5.40
CA THR A 40 22.40 18.08 -5.02
C THR A 40 21.46 18.23 -6.25
N THR A 41 22.03 18.51 -7.42
CA THR A 41 21.31 18.74 -8.68
C THR A 41 20.56 17.50 -9.21
N GLN A 42 21.10 16.29 -9.03
CA GLN A 42 20.44 15.06 -9.49
C GLN A 42 19.30 14.64 -8.56
N ALA A 43 19.43 14.87 -7.25
CA ALA A 43 18.38 14.57 -6.29
C ALA A 43 17.15 15.48 -6.50
N GLU A 44 17.37 16.78 -6.78
CA GLU A 44 16.32 17.74 -7.09
C GLU A 44 15.58 17.43 -8.41
N GLU A 45 16.30 16.96 -9.43
CA GLU A 45 15.70 16.55 -10.70
C GLU A 45 14.85 15.28 -10.56
N VAL A 46 15.32 14.30 -9.78
CA VAL A 46 14.56 13.08 -9.47
C VAL A 46 13.31 13.42 -8.65
N GLU A 47 13.42 14.32 -7.66
CA GLU A 47 12.28 14.76 -6.86
C GLU A 47 11.22 15.46 -7.75
N LYS A 48 11.65 16.38 -8.61
CA LYS A 48 10.75 17.09 -9.53
C LYS A 48 10.05 16.13 -10.50
N ASN A 49 10.78 15.18 -11.06
CA ASN A 49 10.22 14.18 -11.96
C ASN A 49 9.25 13.23 -11.23
N LEU A 50 9.57 12.86 -9.99
CA LEU A 50 8.68 12.07 -9.14
C LEU A 50 7.38 12.82 -8.85
N GLN A 51 7.44 14.09 -8.47
CA GLN A 51 6.22 14.90 -8.25
C GLN A 51 5.37 15.05 -9.53
N GLN A 52 6.00 15.18 -10.69
CA GLN A 52 5.28 15.23 -11.97
C GLN A 52 4.60 13.90 -12.35
N VAL A 53 5.12 12.77 -11.89
CA VAL A 53 4.49 11.45 -12.10
C VAL A 53 3.40 11.23 -11.05
N LEU A 54 3.67 11.52 -9.77
CA LEU A 54 2.71 11.35 -8.67
C LEU A 54 1.43 12.17 -8.88
N THR A 55 1.53 13.39 -9.43
CA THR A 55 0.36 14.22 -9.78
C THR A 55 -0.51 13.67 -10.91
N LYS A 56 -0.05 12.66 -11.65
CA LYS A 56 -0.78 12.03 -12.75
C LYS A 56 -1.37 10.67 -12.38
N VAL A 57 -0.93 10.07 -11.27
CA VAL A 57 -1.48 8.82 -10.80
C VAL A 57 -2.64 9.15 -9.86
N PRO A 58 -3.86 8.63 -10.09
CA PRO A 58 -4.96 8.84 -9.16
C PRO A 58 -4.56 8.38 -7.76
N GLU A 59 -5.13 9.02 -6.74
CA GLU A 59 -4.91 8.55 -5.38
C GLU A 59 -5.43 7.10 -5.26
N PRO A 60 -4.77 6.23 -4.48
CA PRO A 60 -5.22 4.85 -4.33
C PRO A 60 -6.69 4.73 -3.89
N SER A 61 -7.20 5.70 -3.12
CA SER A 61 -8.61 5.82 -2.71
C SER A 61 -9.57 6.15 -3.87
N GLU A 62 -9.10 6.79 -4.95
CA GLU A 62 -9.90 7.11 -6.15
C GLU A 62 -10.00 5.95 -7.15
N MET A 63 -9.06 5.00 -7.12
CA MET A 63 -9.03 3.86 -8.06
C MET A 63 -10.33 3.03 -8.03
N PRO A 64 -10.88 2.65 -6.86
CA PRO A 64 -12.18 1.98 -6.79
C PRO A 64 -13.34 2.75 -7.43
N TYR A 65 -13.33 4.09 -7.35
CA TYR A 65 -14.37 4.93 -7.94
C TYR A 65 -14.35 4.85 -9.47
N GLN A 66 -13.16 4.92 -10.07
CA GLN A 66 -13.00 4.77 -11.52
C GLN A 66 -13.40 3.37 -12.00
N LEU A 67 -13.12 2.34 -11.19
CA LEU A 67 -13.45 0.95 -11.52
C LEU A 67 -14.96 0.68 -11.39
N LYS A 68 -15.65 1.25 -10.39
CA LYS A 68 -17.12 1.19 -10.33
C LYS A 68 -17.77 1.82 -11.57
N ALA A 69 -17.18 2.90 -12.09
CA ALA A 69 -17.69 3.59 -13.28
C ALA A 69 -17.59 2.76 -14.57
N THR A 70 -16.75 1.73 -14.63
CA THR A 70 -16.68 0.81 -15.79
C THR A 70 -17.79 -0.26 -15.76
N GLY A 71 -18.55 -0.35 -14.67
CA GLY A 71 -19.55 -1.39 -14.44
C GLY A 71 -19.00 -2.67 -13.81
N ALA A 72 -17.75 -2.66 -13.32
CA ALA A 72 -17.21 -3.77 -12.55
C ALA A 72 -18.06 -4.06 -11.31
N GLU A 73 -18.27 -5.34 -11.01
CA GLU A 73 -19.07 -5.76 -9.85
C GLU A 73 -18.19 -5.88 -8.59
N PHE A 74 -18.81 -5.66 -7.43
CA PHE A 74 -18.14 -5.88 -6.15
C PHE A 74 -17.76 -7.35 -5.96
N SER A 75 -16.54 -7.61 -5.51
CA SER A 75 -16.09 -8.94 -5.09
C SER A 75 -15.48 -8.89 -3.69
N SER A 76 -16.10 -9.61 -2.74
CA SER A 76 -15.60 -9.73 -1.37
C SER A 76 -14.30 -10.53 -1.23
N LYS A 77 -13.80 -11.11 -2.33
CA LYS A 77 -12.56 -11.91 -2.34
C LYS A 77 -11.30 -11.11 -2.64
N ILE A 78 -11.47 -9.88 -3.15
CA ILE A 78 -10.35 -9.01 -3.53
C ILE A 78 -9.65 -8.46 -2.29
N PRO A 79 -10.33 -7.69 -1.41
CA PRO A 79 -9.65 -7.04 -0.30
C PRO A 79 -9.13 -8.04 0.75
N ASN A 80 -8.10 -7.65 1.48
CA ASN A 80 -7.45 -8.52 2.45
C ASN A 80 -8.33 -8.73 3.67
N SER A 81 -8.53 -9.97 4.12
CA SER A 81 -9.38 -10.25 5.29
C SER A 81 -8.98 -9.40 6.52
N PRO A 82 -9.94 -8.68 7.16
CA PRO A 82 -9.64 -7.83 8.32
C PRO A 82 -9.13 -8.63 9.53
N ASP A 83 -9.54 -9.88 9.68
CA ASP A 83 -9.08 -10.80 10.74
C ASP A 83 -7.57 -11.06 10.73
N LYS A 84 -6.87 -10.70 9.65
CA LYS A 84 -5.42 -10.84 9.53
C LYS A 84 -4.65 -9.65 10.10
N ALA A 85 -5.28 -8.53 10.46
CA ALA A 85 -4.58 -7.32 10.91
C ALA A 85 -3.53 -7.62 12.01
N GLU A 86 -3.91 -8.41 13.02
CA GLU A 86 -3.03 -8.86 14.09
C GLU A 86 -1.72 -9.50 13.59
N MET A 87 -1.78 -10.31 12.52
CA MET A 87 -0.64 -11.05 11.98
C MET A 87 0.43 -10.15 11.35
N TYR A 88 0.07 -8.89 11.04
CA TYR A 88 0.97 -7.92 10.45
C TYR A 88 1.71 -7.07 11.49
N LYS A 89 1.34 -7.18 12.78
CA LYS A 89 1.94 -6.38 13.88
C LYS A 89 3.32 -6.87 14.34
N THR A 90 3.91 -7.86 13.67
CA THR A 90 5.21 -8.45 14.05
C THR A 90 6.36 -7.45 13.98
N THR A 91 6.33 -6.49 13.04
CA THR A 91 7.32 -5.41 12.93
C THR A 91 6.62 -4.12 12.50
N ASN A 92 7.23 -2.96 12.79
CA ASN A 92 6.67 -1.68 12.37
C ASN A 92 6.61 -1.57 10.83
N ASN A 93 7.61 -2.08 10.11
CA ASN A 93 7.60 -2.02 8.65
C ASN A 93 6.47 -2.86 8.05
N LYS A 94 6.21 -4.05 8.62
CA LYS A 94 5.12 -4.91 8.18
C LYS A 94 3.75 -4.29 8.49
N ALA A 95 3.61 -3.69 9.68
CA ALA A 95 2.41 -2.98 10.07
C ALA A 95 2.16 -1.76 9.17
N ALA A 96 3.18 -0.97 8.87
CA ALA A 96 3.10 0.19 8.00
C ALA A 96 2.64 -0.17 6.58
N LEU A 97 3.28 -1.17 5.97
CA LEU A 97 2.91 -1.63 4.63
C LEU A 97 1.45 -2.12 4.59
N ASN A 98 1.02 -2.91 5.58
CA ASN A 98 -0.34 -3.45 5.60
C ASN A 98 -1.37 -2.41 6.02
N LEU A 99 -1.01 -1.37 6.77
CA LEU A 99 -1.90 -0.25 7.05
C LEU A 99 -2.30 0.44 5.74
N GLY A 100 -1.33 0.66 4.84
CA GLY A 100 -1.61 1.17 3.50
C GLY A 100 -2.57 0.28 2.71
N VAL A 101 -2.36 -1.04 2.73
CA VAL A 101 -3.25 -2.03 2.10
C VAL A 101 -4.68 -1.89 2.63
N TYR A 102 -4.85 -1.97 3.96
CA TYR A 102 -6.18 -1.91 4.56
C TYR A 102 -6.85 -0.54 4.37
N ALA A 103 -6.11 0.56 4.29
CA ALA A 103 -6.69 1.86 3.97
C ALA A 103 -7.27 1.91 2.55
N THR A 104 -6.59 1.31 1.57
CA THR A 104 -7.14 1.16 0.22
C THR A 104 -8.36 0.24 0.21
N ASP A 105 -8.34 -0.85 1.00
CA ASP A 105 -9.48 -1.75 1.15
C ASP A 105 -10.72 -1.03 1.72
N VAL A 106 -10.55 -0.12 2.69
CA VAL A 106 -11.64 0.75 3.18
C VAL A 106 -12.24 1.54 2.01
N GLY A 107 -11.42 2.16 1.17
CA GLY A 107 -11.87 2.89 -0.02
C GLY A 107 -12.65 1.99 -0.98
N TYR A 108 -12.13 0.79 -1.26
CA TYR A 108 -12.79 -0.18 -2.13
C TYR A 108 -14.18 -0.57 -1.63
N VAL A 109 -14.29 -1.03 -0.39
CA VAL A 109 -15.58 -1.47 0.14
C VAL A 109 -16.56 -0.30 0.34
N SER A 110 -16.06 0.92 0.57
CA SER A 110 -16.87 2.13 0.71
C SER A 110 -17.52 2.54 -0.61
N VAL A 111 -16.78 2.53 -1.72
CA VAL A 111 -17.29 2.88 -3.05
C VAL A 111 -18.39 1.92 -3.51
N TYR A 112 -18.34 0.65 -3.10
CA TYR A 112 -19.38 -0.36 -3.37
C TYR A 112 -20.48 -0.45 -2.30
N GLU A 113 -20.57 0.55 -1.42
CA GLU A 113 -21.63 0.69 -0.41
C GLU A 113 -21.70 -0.50 0.57
N LYS A 114 -20.56 -1.14 0.83
CA LYS A 114 -20.44 -2.26 1.78
C LYS A 114 -20.10 -1.76 3.16
N VAL A 115 -21.09 -1.10 3.76
CA VAL A 115 -21.01 -0.41 5.05
C VAL A 115 -20.43 -1.27 6.18
N GLN A 116 -20.92 -2.50 6.37
CA GLN A 116 -20.43 -3.36 7.45
C GLN A 116 -18.96 -3.75 7.23
N ASN A 117 -18.60 -4.09 5.99
CA ASN A 117 -17.20 -4.37 5.63
C ASN A 117 -16.32 -3.15 5.94
N ALA A 118 -16.75 -1.95 5.55
CA ALA A 118 -15.99 -0.72 5.79
C ALA A 118 -15.66 -0.51 7.28
N ILE A 119 -16.61 -0.82 8.17
CA ILE A 119 -16.38 -0.78 9.63
C ILE A 119 -15.31 -1.80 10.06
N ASP A 120 -15.38 -3.02 9.55
CA ASP A 120 -14.42 -4.08 9.88
C ASP A 120 -13.01 -3.73 9.39
N TYR A 121 -12.91 -3.13 8.19
CA TYR A 121 -11.65 -2.66 7.62
C TYR A 121 -11.04 -1.46 8.38
N ILE A 122 -11.86 -0.55 8.88
CA ILE A 122 -11.37 0.55 9.73
C ILE A 122 -10.80 0.02 11.04
N GLN A 123 -11.41 -0.99 11.65
CA GLN A 123 -10.86 -1.62 12.86
C GLN A 123 -9.47 -2.21 12.57
N ALA A 124 -9.29 -2.87 11.42
CA ALA A 124 -7.99 -3.36 10.99
C ALA A 124 -6.95 -2.22 10.83
N VAL A 125 -7.35 -1.08 10.24
CA VAL A 125 -6.49 0.12 10.13
C VAL A 125 -6.11 0.64 11.52
N GLU A 126 -7.02 0.68 12.47
CA GLU A 126 -6.76 1.12 13.84
C GLU A 126 -5.81 0.20 14.59
N GLU A 127 -6.00 -1.11 14.51
CA GLU A 127 -5.10 -2.06 15.16
C GLU A 127 -3.65 -1.91 14.68
N LEU A 128 -3.47 -1.62 13.39
CA LEU A 128 -2.16 -1.33 12.82
C LEU A 128 -1.68 0.09 13.18
N GLY A 129 -2.59 1.06 13.25
CA GLY A 129 -2.31 2.43 13.70
C GLY A 129 -1.81 2.47 15.15
N ASP A 130 -2.43 1.70 16.04
CA ASP A 130 -2.02 1.47 17.43
C ASP A 130 -0.61 0.91 17.49
N LYS A 131 -0.33 -0.11 16.67
CA LYS A 131 1.02 -0.69 16.59
C LYS A 131 2.07 0.35 16.16
N LEU A 132 1.69 1.26 15.28
CA LEU A 132 2.57 2.30 14.77
C LEU A 132 2.59 3.55 15.66
N GLY A 133 1.77 3.63 16.70
CA GLY A 133 1.66 4.81 17.56
C GLY A 133 1.09 6.04 16.83
N ILE A 134 0.18 5.83 15.88
CA ILE A 134 -0.47 6.91 15.12
C ILE A 134 -1.98 7.01 15.41
N SER A 135 -2.48 6.30 16.43
CA SER A 135 -3.91 6.27 16.79
C SER A 135 -4.52 7.63 17.08
N SER A 136 -3.71 8.59 17.53
CA SER A 136 -4.17 9.97 17.75
C SER A 136 -4.55 10.68 16.45
N ALA A 137 -3.96 10.28 15.31
CA ALA A 137 -4.35 10.76 13.98
C ALA A 137 -5.58 10.01 13.42
N LEU A 138 -5.94 8.89 14.05
CA LEU A 138 -7.13 8.07 13.77
C LEU A 138 -8.17 8.21 14.90
N ASP A 139 -8.32 9.43 15.47
CA ASP A 139 -9.16 9.74 16.64
C ASP A 139 -10.56 9.08 16.55
N PRO A 140 -11.12 8.54 17.67
CA PRO A 140 -12.53 8.12 17.77
C PRO A 140 -13.57 9.04 17.11
N LYS A 141 -13.34 10.35 17.04
CA LYS A 141 -14.21 11.28 16.28
C LYS A 141 -14.26 10.99 14.78
N LEU A 142 -13.16 10.53 14.20
CA LEU A 142 -13.06 10.14 12.79
C LEU A 142 -13.91 8.89 12.54
N GLN A 143 -13.87 7.91 13.45
CA GLN A 143 -14.79 6.78 13.40
C GLN A 143 -16.26 7.18 13.51
N GLU A 144 -16.58 8.08 14.44
CA GLU A 144 -17.96 8.53 14.64
C GLU A 144 -18.48 9.23 13.39
N ARG A 145 -17.66 10.11 12.79
CA ARG A 145 -17.95 10.71 11.49
C ARG A 145 -18.14 9.65 10.41
N PHE A 146 -17.26 8.65 10.33
CA PHE A 146 -17.38 7.57 9.35
C PHE A 146 -18.71 6.81 9.51
N LYS A 147 -19.03 6.38 10.75
CA LYS A 147 -20.27 5.67 11.09
C LYS A 147 -21.52 6.49 10.83
N ASN A 148 -21.46 7.80 11.02
CA ASN A 148 -22.60 8.70 10.77
C ASN A 148 -22.80 9.03 9.28
N ASN A 149 -21.83 8.73 8.41
CA ASN A 149 -21.86 9.05 6.98
C ASN A 149 -21.85 7.80 6.08
N LEU A 150 -22.16 6.61 6.62
CA LEU A 150 -22.11 5.33 5.91
C LEU A 150 -22.94 5.26 4.62
N SER A 151 -23.96 6.11 4.48
CA SER A 151 -24.79 6.21 3.28
C SER A 151 -24.32 7.28 2.27
N ALA A 152 -23.24 8.01 2.56
CA ALA A 152 -22.74 9.11 1.75
C ALA A 152 -21.29 8.84 1.32
N ILE A 153 -21.11 8.16 0.18
CA ILE A 153 -19.81 7.69 -0.33
C ILE A 153 -18.79 8.83 -0.40
N ASP A 154 -19.14 9.98 -0.98
CA ASP A 154 -18.24 11.13 -1.10
C ASP A 154 -17.75 11.63 0.26
N SER A 155 -18.61 11.55 1.28
CA SER A 155 -18.26 11.89 2.66
C SER A 155 -17.34 10.84 3.27
N LEU A 156 -17.53 9.55 2.98
CA LEU A 156 -16.64 8.48 3.45
C LEU A 156 -15.24 8.60 2.84
N THR A 157 -15.13 8.83 1.53
CA THR A 157 -13.86 9.03 0.83
C THR A 157 -13.09 10.20 1.46
N THR A 158 -13.76 11.34 1.65
CA THR A 158 -13.16 12.53 2.28
C THR A 158 -12.64 12.22 3.70
N ILE A 159 -13.41 11.48 4.50
CA ILE A 159 -13.03 11.12 5.87
C ILE A 159 -11.79 10.21 5.89
N VAL A 160 -11.69 9.27 4.95
CA VAL A 160 -10.55 8.35 4.82
C VAL A 160 -9.30 9.12 4.39
N ASP A 161 -9.43 10.00 3.39
CA ASP A 161 -8.31 10.81 2.89
C ASP A 161 -7.79 11.76 3.99
N GLU A 162 -8.68 12.40 4.75
CA GLU A 162 -8.32 13.21 5.92
C GLU A 162 -7.52 12.41 6.96
N ALA A 163 -7.90 11.17 7.22
CA ALA A 163 -7.23 10.30 8.18
C ALA A 163 -5.82 9.90 7.73
N LEU A 164 -5.70 9.56 6.43
CA LEU A 164 -4.42 9.23 5.81
C LEU A 164 -3.47 10.43 5.79
N GLN A 165 -3.99 11.61 5.43
CA GLN A 165 -3.19 12.83 5.41
C GLN A 165 -2.71 13.24 6.80
N GLN A 166 -3.56 13.15 7.82
CA GLN A 166 -3.17 13.42 9.21
C GLN A 166 -2.11 12.42 9.71
N SER A 167 -2.26 11.14 9.36
CA SER A 167 -1.31 10.10 9.71
C SER A 167 0.05 10.30 9.02
N ASP A 168 0.05 10.65 7.74
CA ASP A 168 1.24 10.98 6.96
C ASP A 168 1.97 12.21 7.53
N GLN A 169 1.23 13.28 7.82
CA GLN A 169 1.80 14.50 8.42
C GLN A 169 2.42 14.20 9.78
N TYR A 170 1.71 13.48 10.65
CA TYR A 170 2.23 13.09 11.96
C TYR A 170 3.53 12.28 11.83
N LEU A 171 3.61 11.34 10.89
CA LEU A 171 4.82 10.55 10.69
C LEU A 171 5.98 11.38 10.17
N LYS A 172 5.73 12.31 9.25
CA LYS A 172 6.75 13.23 8.71
C LYS A 172 7.29 14.19 9.77
N ASP A 173 6.40 14.79 10.56
CA ASP A 173 6.76 15.71 11.65
C ASP A 173 7.61 15.04 12.73
N ASN A 174 7.47 13.72 12.89
CA ASN A 174 8.24 12.91 13.83
C ASN A 174 9.43 12.19 13.15
N GLU A 175 9.88 12.64 11.98
CA GLU A 175 11.01 12.10 11.21
C GLU A 175 10.87 10.62 10.81
N ARG A 176 9.65 10.06 10.82
CA ARG A 176 9.33 8.67 10.47
C ARG A 176 9.01 8.51 9.00
N ASN A 177 9.77 9.17 8.13
CA ASN A 177 9.58 9.17 6.67
C ASN A 177 9.57 7.75 6.05
N SER A 178 10.37 6.82 6.59
CA SER A 178 10.37 5.43 6.12
C SER A 178 9.04 4.71 6.40
N ILE A 179 8.38 5.00 7.52
CA ILE A 179 7.05 4.42 7.84
C ILE A 179 5.99 5.03 6.92
N ALA A 180 6.01 6.35 6.73
CA ALA A 180 5.12 7.03 5.79
C ALA A 180 5.25 6.48 4.36
N ALA A 181 6.49 6.29 3.88
CA ALA A 181 6.76 5.71 2.57
C ALA A 181 6.23 4.27 2.43
N LEU A 182 6.32 3.46 3.49
CA LEU A 182 5.77 2.09 3.49
C LEU A 182 4.24 2.08 3.46
N ILE A 183 3.58 2.97 4.21
CA ILE A 183 2.11 3.12 4.14
C ILE A 183 1.69 3.50 2.73
N PHE A 184 2.31 4.52 2.15
CA PHE A 184 2.04 4.92 0.76
C PHE A 184 2.26 3.76 -0.22
N THR A 185 3.38 3.04 -0.09
CA THR A 185 3.71 1.89 -0.95
C THR A 185 2.65 0.80 -0.86
N GLY A 186 2.20 0.46 0.35
CA GLY A 186 1.16 -0.54 0.56
C GLY A 186 -0.17 -0.13 -0.07
N SER A 187 -0.56 1.12 0.11
CA SER A 187 -1.79 1.67 -0.46
C SER A 187 -1.77 1.66 -1.99
N PHE A 188 -0.64 2.05 -2.58
CA PHE A 188 -0.43 2.03 -4.03
C PHE A 188 -0.45 0.61 -4.61
N LEU A 189 0.24 -0.34 -3.98
CA LEU A 189 0.26 -1.74 -4.40
C LEU A 189 -1.12 -2.37 -4.35
N GLU A 190 -1.90 -2.09 -3.30
CA GLU A 190 -3.26 -2.60 -3.18
C GLU A 190 -4.19 -2.00 -4.24
N GLY A 191 -4.06 -0.70 -4.52
CA GLY A 191 -4.85 -0.05 -5.56
C GLY A 191 -4.61 -0.66 -6.95
N LEU A 192 -3.34 -0.97 -7.26
CA LEU A 192 -2.98 -1.69 -8.48
C LEU A 192 -3.51 -3.13 -8.47
N TYR A 193 -3.40 -3.84 -7.34
CA TYR A 193 -3.91 -5.19 -7.21
C TYR A 193 -5.42 -5.24 -7.49
N ILE A 194 -6.22 -4.44 -6.79
CA ILE A 194 -7.67 -4.32 -7.01
C ILE A 194 -7.98 -4.04 -8.48
N SER A 195 -7.25 -3.11 -9.12
CA SER A 195 -7.45 -2.76 -10.53
C SER A 195 -7.21 -3.93 -11.49
N THR A 196 -6.34 -4.88 -11.15
CA THR A 196 -6.10 -6.07 -11.98
C THR A 196 -7.07 -7.22 -11.73
N GLN A 197 -7.79 -7.19 -10.60
CA GLN A 197 -8.74 -8.24 -10.22
C GLN A 197 -10.18 -7.94 -10.65
N LEU A 198 -10.48 -6.70 -11.05
CA LEU A 198 -11.80 -6.24 -11.50
C LEU A 198 -11.96 -6.33 -13.02
#